data_AF-A0A5C9EJN8-F1
#
_entry.id   AF-A0A5C9EJN8-F1
#
_cell.length_a   1.000
_cell.length_b   1.000
_cell.length_c   1.000
_cell.angle_alpha   90.00
_cell.angle_beta   90.00
_cell.angle_gamma   90.00
#
_symmetry.space_group_name_H-M   'P 1'
#
loop_
_entity.id
_entity.type
_entity.pdbx_description
1 polymer ?
#
loop_
_entity_poly.entity_id
_entity_poly.type
_entity_poly.pdbx_seq_one_letter_code
_entity_poly.pdbx_strand_id
1 'polypeptide(L)'
;MVNRLYLLTWNERSGIEIISKYPDSVELGLTKRDFFQIYNMHQYSPGKKGIVSLTLNSINFISYYGGPESEYYVVLVLNILENPDDFEEIMEEVALEVLDKIEQIENDEENEILKNIFIENFGKSTLKSVESEK
;
A
#
# COMPACT_ATOMS: atom_id res chain seq x y z
N MET A 1 11.84 -10.24 5.69
CA MET A 1 10.47 -9.73 5.96
C MET A 1 9.72 -9.73 4.65
N VAL A 2 8.47 -10.19 4.64
CA VAL A 2 7.62 -10.18 3.44
C VAL A 2 6.97 -8.80 3.29
N ASN A 3 6.92 -8.26 2.08
CA ASN A 3 6.29 -6.96 1.80
C ASN A 3 4.77 -7.05 2.00
N ARG A 4 4.11 -5.93 2.24
CA ARG A 4 2.64 -5.90 2.41
C ARG A 4 2.03 -4.76 1.64
N LEU A 5 0.92 -5.03 0.97
CA LEU A 5 0.13 -4.03 0.27
C LEU A 5 -1.12 -3.72 1.07
N TYR A 6 -1.43 -2.43 1.19
CA TYR A 6 -2.62 -1.91 1.87
C TYR A 6 -3.39 -1.03 0.90
N LEU A 7 -4.71 -1.14 0.96
CA LEU A 7 -5.64 -0.18 0.39
C LEU A 7 -6.28 0.60 1.55
N LEU A 8 -6.14 1.92 1.50
CA LEU A 8 -6.65 2.82 2.51
C LEU A 8 -7.59 3.85 1.88
N THR A 9 -8.51 4.38 2.67
CA THR A 9 -9.31 5.55 2.31
C THR A 9 -9.32 6.57 3.44
N TRP A 10 -9.74 7.80 3.12
CA TRP A 10 -10.00 8.84 4.11
C TRP A 10 -11.50 8.95 4.39
N ASN A 11 -11.86 8.88 5.66
CA ASN A 11 -13.20 9.17 6.13
C ASN A 11 -13.19 10.47 6.95
N GLU A 12 -14.07 11.42 6.63
CA GLU A 12 -14.12 12.73 7.32
C GLU A 12 -14.35 12.64 8.84
N ARG A 13 -14.99 11.56 9.32
CA ARG A 13 -15.32 11.36 10.73
C ARG A 13 -14.26 10.53 11.46
N SER A 14 -13.83 9.41 10.88
CA SER A 14 -12.96 8.42 11.51
C SER A 14 -11.49 8.53 11.09
N GLY A 15 -11.18 9.40 10.12
CA GLY A 15 -9.85 9.59 9.55
C GLY A 15 -9.47 8.44 8.63
N ILE A 16 -8.22 7.97 8.74
CA ILE A 16 -7.74 6.86 7.92
C ILE A 16 -8.44 5.53 8.27
N GLU A 17 -8.92 4.86 7.23
CA GLU A 17 -9.51 3.53 7.27
C GLU A 17 -8.72 2.57 6.36
N ILE A 18 -8.50 1.35 6.86
CA ILE A 18 -7.88 0.28 6.09
C ILE A 18 -9.02 -0.51 5.47
N ILE A 19 -9.13 -0.48 4.14
CA ILE A 19 -10.16 -1.20 3.40
C ILE A 19 -9.73 -2.64 3.17
N SER A 20 -8.50 -2.83 2.71
CA SER A 20 -7.95 -4.14 2.39
C SER A 20 -6.45 -4.17 2.71
N LYS A 21 -5.94 -5.35 3.04
CA LYS A 21 -4.51 -5.58 3.28
C LYS A 21 -4.11 -7.00 2.89
N TYR A 22 -2.91 -7.15 2.34
CA TYR A 22 -2.36 -8.45 2.04
C TYR A 22 -0.82 -8.47 2.16
N PRO A 23 -0.21 -9.54 2.69
CA PRO A 23 -0.85 -10.65 3.43
C PRO A 23 -1.49 -10.17 4.75
N ASP A 24 -2.68 -10.68 5.06
CA ASP A 24 -3.44 -10.35 6.28
C ASP A 24 -2.94 -11.10 7.53
N SER A 25 -2.33 -12.27 7.33
CA SER A 25 -1.85 -13.20 8.35
C SER A 25 -0.60 -12.75 9.13
N VAL A 26 0.07 -11.67 8.72
CA VAL A 26 1.34 -11.26 9.33
C VAL A 26 1.23 -9.86 9.94
N GLU A 27 1.16 -9.80 11.27
CA GLU A 27 1.06 -8.56 12.04
C GLU A 27 2.41 -7.85 12.16
N LEU A 28 2.46 -6.55 11.83
CA LEU A 28 3.65 -5.69 11.96
C LEU A 28 3.57 -4.72 13.14
N GLY A 29 2.44 -4.70 13.87
CA GLY A 29 2.18 -3.66 14.85
C GLY A 29 1.98 -2.25 14.25
N LEU A 30 1.72 -2.15 12.94
CA LEU A 30 1.37 -0.86 12.31
C LEU A 30 0.05 -0.35 12.88
N THR A 31 0.04 0.93 13.21
CA THR A 31 -1.10 1.61 13.81
C THR A 31 -1.75 2.58 12.82
N LYS A 32 -3.00 2.98 13.07
CA LYS A 32 -3.64 4.07 12.31
C LYS A 32 -2.80 5.36 12.30
N ARG A 33 -2.01 5.61 13.34
CA ARG A 33 -1.12 6.77 13.43
C ARG A 33 -0.01 6.73 12.39
N ASP A 34 0.50 5.55 12.04
CA ASP A 34 1.55 5.41 11.05
C ASP A 34 0.99 5.72 9.64
N PHE A 35 -0.19 5.20 9.32
CA PHE A 35 -0.88 5.52 8.06
C PHE A 35 -1.33 6.99 7.97
N PHE A 36 -1.67 7.62 9.11
CA PHE A 36 -1.98 9.04 9.15
C PHE A 36 -0.79 9.93 8.74
N GLN A 37 0.44 9.50 9.01
CA GLN A 37 1.62 10.23 8.54
C GLN A 37 1.79 10.14 7.02
N ILE A 38 1.48 8.98 6.43
CA ILE A 38 1.46 8.80 4.97
C ILE A 38 0.40 9.69 4.33
N TYR A 39 -0.80 9.75 4.90
CA TYR A 39 -1.84 10.68 4.46
C TYR A 39 -1.34 12.13 4.46
N ASN A 40 -0.76 12.59 5.58
CA ASN A 40 -0.27 13.96 5.69
C ASN A 40 0.79 14.28 4.63
N MET A 41 1.69 13.33 4.32
CA MET A 41 2.69 13.48 3.25
C MET A 41 2.05 13.76 1.89
N HIS A 42 0.98 13.06 1.54
CA HIS A 42 0.24 13.32 0.30
C HIS A 42 -0.47 14.68 0.31
N GLN A 43 -0.96 15.14 1.46
CA GLN A 43 -1.64 16.45 1.57
C GLN A 43 -0.69 17.64 1.47
N TYR A 44 0.60 17.48 1.79
CA TYR A 44 1.59 18.54 1.60
C TYR A 44 1.82 18.89 0.13
N SER A 45 1.62 17.92 -0.77
CA SER A 45 1.48 18.17 -2.20
C SER A 45 0.01 18.50 -2.48
N PRO A 46 -0.33 19.55 -3.23
CA PRO A 46 -1.70 20.09 -3.29
C PRO A 46 -2.69 19.14 -3.98
N GLY A 47 -3.17 18.12 -3.26
CA GLY A 47 -4.19 17.15 -3.68
C GLY A 47 -3.88 16.44 -5.00
N LYS A 48 -2.61 16.40 -5.42
CA LYS A 48 -2.24 15.79 -6.70
C LYS A 48 -2.05 14.29 -6.50
N LYS A 49 -2.58 13.52 -7.45
CA LYS A 49 -2.20 12.12 -7.62
C LYS A 49 -0.68 11.99 -7.67
N GLY A 50 -0.13 10.93 -7.11
CA GLY A 50 1.30 10.67 -7.17
C GLY A 50 1.83 9.82 -6.03
N ILE A 51 3.15 9.65 -6.03
CA ILE A 51 3.89 8.82 -5.10
C ILE A 51 4.54 9.66 -4.01
N VAL A 52 4.55 9.12 -2.80
CA VAL A 52 5.43 9.54 -1.71
C VAL A 52 6.09 8.32 -1.08
N SER A 53 7.32 8.49 -0.59
CA SER A 53 8.00 7.51 0.26
C SER A 53 8.23 8.08 1.66
N LEU A 54 8.26 7.21 2.66
CA LEU A 54 8.44 7.59 4.06
C LEU A 54 9.12 6.46 4.83
N THR A 55 10.01 6.79 5.76
CA THR A 55 10.58 5.82 6.71
C THR A 55 10.09 6.14 8.11
N LEU A 56 9.43 5.18 8.78
CA LEU A 56 8.99 5.28 10.18
C LEU A 56 9.36 4.03 10.97
N ASN A 57 9.95 4.19 12.16
CA ASN A 57 10.24 3.10 13.09
C ASN A 57 10.95 1.89 12.44
N SER A 58 11.93 2.14 11.58
CA SER A 58 12.65 1.09 10.83
C SER A 58 11.77 0.30 9.85
N ILE A 59 10.71 0.92 9.33
CA ILE A 59 9.87 0.42 8.26
C ILE A 59 9.88 1.47 7.16
N ASN A 60 10.10 1.02 5.93
CA ASN A 60 10.04 1.86 4.76
C ASN A 60 8.64 1.73 4.13
N PHE A 61 8.10 2.82 3.64
CA PHE A 61 6.81 2.88 2.98
C PHE A 61 6.98 3.56 1.64
N ILE A 62 6.27 3.06 0.65
CA ILE A 62 5.99 3.77 -0.59
C ILE A 62 4.48 3.75 -0.80
N SER A 63 3.92 4.90 -1.15
CA SER A 63 2.48 5.08 -1.26
C SER A 63 2.11 5.89 -2.48
N TYR A 64 1.09 5.42 -3.19
CA TYR A 64 0.41 6.16 -4.25
C TYR A 64 -0.91 6.71 -3.73
N TYR A 65 -1.20 7.98 -4.00
CA TYR A 65 -2.51 8.59 -3.79
C TYR A 65 -3.22 8.72 -5.14
N GLY A 66 -4.45 8.20 -5.22
CA GLY A 66 -5.28 8.25 -6.43
C GLY A 66 -5.79 9.64 -6.82
N GLY A 67 -5.64 10.63 -5.93
CA GLY A 67 -6.18 11.96 -6.11
C GLY A 67 -7.60 12.11 -5.54
N PRO A 68 -8.22 13.29 -5.72
CA PRO A 68 -9.49 13.63 -5.09
C PRO A 68 -10.70 12.90 -5.67
N GLU A 69 -10.55 12.27 -6.84
CA GLU A 69 -11.66 11.54 -7.48
C GLU A 69 -11.89 10.17 -6.84
N SER A 70 -10.82 9.48 -6.44
CA SER A 70 -10.92 8.15 -5.83
C SER A 70 -10.72 8.16 -4.31
N GLU A 71 -10.00 9.16 -3.78
CA GLU A 71 -9.65 9.30 -2.36
C GLU A 71 -8.96 8.08 -1.72
N TYR A 72 -8.51 7.14 -2.55
CA TYR A 72 -7.81 5.94 -2.13
C TYR A 72 -6.30 6.11 -2.12
N TYR A 73 -5.67 5.37 -1.22
CA TYR A 73 -4.23 5.26 -1.09
C TYR A 73 -3.83 3.80 -1.20
N VAL A 74 -2.87 3.52 -2.06
CA VAL A 74 -2.23 2.21 -2.16
C VAL A 74 -0.86 2.31 -1.51
N VAL A 75 -0.61 1.50 -0.49
CA VAL A 75 0.61 1.57 0.33
C VAL A 75 1.33 0.24 0.31
N LEU A 76 2.58 0.23 -0.13
CA LEU A 76 3.48 -0.91 0.01
C LEU A 76 4.42 -0.67 1.20
N VAL A 77 4.39 -1.62 2.12
CA VAL A 77 5.25 -1.68 3.29
C VAL A 77 6.46 -2.52 2.97
N LEU A 78 7.62 -1.90 3.10
CA LEU A 78 8.94 -2.41 2.79
C LEU A 78 9.74 -2.59 4.09
N ASN A 79 10.73 -3.47 4.04
CA ASN A 79 11.69 -3.59 5.12
C ASN A 79 12.73 -2.45 5.06
N ILE A 80 13.44 -2.20 6.17
CA ILE A 80 14.41 -1.09 6.26
C ILE A 80 15.60 -1.19 5.30
N LEU A 81 15.88 -2.39 4.78
CA LEU A 81 16.98 -2.63 3.84
C LEU A 81 16.55 -2.42 2.39
N GLU A 82 15.24 -2.35 2.11
CA GLU A 82 14.69 -2.06 0.79
C GLU A 82 14.61 -0.54 0.59
N ASN A 83 15.12 -0.06 -0.55
CA ASN A 83 15.03 1.34 -0.92
C ASN A 83 13.66 1.62 -1.59
N PRO A 84 12.81 2.53 -1.06
CA PRO A 84 11.54 2.88 -1.68
C PRO A 84 11.64 3.31 -3.14
N ASP A 85 12.71 4.02 -3.51
CA ASP A 85 12.88 4.57 -4.86
C ASP A 85 12.95 3.46 -5.92
N ASP A 86 13.44 2.27 -5.54
CA ASP A 86 13.51 1.09 -6.41
C ASP A 86 12.11 0.54 -6.77
N PHE A 87 11.06 0.98 -6.06
CA PHE A 87 9.68 0.53 -6.23
C PHE A 87 8.77 1.58 -6.87
N GLU A 88 9.25 2.79 -7.21
CA GLU A 88 8.38 3.87 -7.71
C GLU A 88 7.59 3.48 -8.96
N GLU A 89 8.28 2.99 -9.99
CA GLU A 89 7.66 2.63 -11.27
C GLU A 89 6.61 1.51 -11.09
N ILE A 90 7.00 0.41 -10.44
CA ILE A 90 6.08 -0.71 -10.19
C ILE A 90 4.93 -0.32 -9.26
N MET A 91 5.14 0.61 -8.33
CA MET A 91 4.06 1.09 -7.45
C MET A 91 3.05 1.96 -8.17
N GLU A 92 3.48 2.79 -9.12
CA GLU A 92 2.54 3.55 -9.94
C GLU A 92 1.67 2.60 -10.77
N GLU A 93 2.28 1.61 -11.43
CA GLU A 93 1.56 0.60 -12.21
C GLU A 93 0.57 -0.20 -11.35
N VAL A 94 1.04 -0.74 -10.23
CA VAL A 94 0.21 -1.51 -9.29
C VAL A 94 -0.92 -0.68 -8.73
N ALA A 95 -0.66 0.57 -8.34
CA ALA A 95 -1.68 1.42 -7.76
C ALA A 95 -2.77 1.75 -8.78
N LEU A 96 -2.41 2.09 -10.02
CA LEU A 96 -3.37 2.34 -11.08
C LEU A 96 -4.23 1.10 -11.38
N GLU A 97 -3.63 -0.09 -11.41
CA GLU A 97 -4.37 -1.34 -11.59
C GLU A 97 -5.34 -1.62 -10.42
N VAL A 98 -4.89 -1.41 -9.18
CA VAL A 98 -5.73 -1.56 -7.98
C VAL A 98 -6.93 -0.62 -8.05
N LEU A 99 -6.70 0.66 -8.33
CA LEU A 99 -7.77 1.67 -8.39
C LEU A 99 -8.77 1.40 -9.51
N ASP A 100 -8.29 1.06 -10.71
CA ASP A 100 -9.15 0.72 -11.87
C ASP A 100 -10.08 -0.45 -11.55
N LYS A 101 -9.56 -1.51 -10.90
CA LYS A 101 -10.38 -2.67 -10.53
C LYS A 101 -11.37 -2.36 -9.41
N ILE A 102 -10.99 -1.57 -8.40
CA ILE A 102 -11.88 -1.19 -7.29
C ILE A 102 -13.03 -0.31 -7.79
N GLU A 103 -12.80 0.55 -8.78
CA GLU A 103 -13.89 1.37 -9.35
C GLU A 103 -14.95 0.53 -10.09
N GLN A 104 -14.62 -0.71 -10.47
CA GLN A 104 -15.49 -1.58 -11.26
C GLN A 104 -16.25 -2.62 -10.43
N ILE A 105 -15.97 -2.77 -9.13
CA ILE A 105 -16.66 -3.76 -8.29
C ILE A 105 -17.95 -3.20 -7.71
N GLU A 106 -18.96 -4.06 -7.61
CA GLU A 106 -20.24 -3.77 -6.93
C GLU A 106 -20.34 -4.45 -5.55
N ASN A 107 -19.38 -5.31 -5.21
CA ASN A 107 -19.36 -6.15 -4.01
C ASN A 107 -18.02 -5.99 -3.25
N ASP A 108 -17.98 -6.48 -2.01
CA ASP A 108 -16.82 -6.45 -1.10
C ASP A 108 -15.67 -7.42 -1.55
N GLU A 109 -15.11 -7.21 -2.74
CA GLU A 109 -14.07 -8.05 -3.37
C GLU A 109 -12.65 -7.46 -3.30
N GLU A 110 -12.44 -6.35 -2.58
CA GLU A 110 -11.16 -5.63 -2.50
C GLU A 110 -10.02 -6.51 -1.97
N ASN A 111 -10.31 -7.47 -1.10
CA ASN A 111 -9.31 -8.37 -0.56
C ASN A 111 -8.74 -9.33 -1.61
N GLU A 112 -9.59 -9.90 -2.46
CA GLU A 112 -9.14 -10.82 -3.51
C GLU A 112 -8.43 -10.07 -4.65
N ILE A 113 -8.91 -8.87 -5.01
CA ILE A 113 -8.21 -7.99 -5.96
C ILE A 113 -6.81 -7.67 -5.47
N LEU A 114 -6.69 -7.16 -4.23
CA LEU A 114 -5.41 -6.74 -3.68
C LEU A 114 -4.43 -7.92 -3.56
N LYS A 115 -4.94 -9.09 -3.15
CA LYS A 115 -4.17 -10.34 -3.07
C LYS A 115 -3.62 -10.79 -4.42
N ASN A 116 -4.46 -10.82 -5.47
CA ASN A 116 -4.04 -11.27 -6.79
C ASN A 116 -2.96 -10.35 -7.36
N ILE A 117 -3.19 -9.03 -7.29
CA ILE A 117 -2.22 -8.02 -7.74
C ILE A 117 -0.91 -8.15 -6.95
N PHE A 118 -0.98 -8.35 -5.63
CA PHE A 118 0.22 -8.54 -4.83
C PHE A 118 1.01 -9.79 -5.23
N ILE A 119 0.34 -10.93 -5.46
CA ILE A 119 1.01 -12.19 -5.82
C ILE A 119 1.70 -12.06 -7.18
N GLU A 120 1.04 -11.42 -8.15
CA GLU A 120 1.57 -11.23 -9.50
C GLU A 120 2.82 -10.34 -9.52
N ASN A 121 2.82 -9.26 -8.72
CA ASN A 121 3.86 -8.24 -8.77
C ASN A 121 4.98 -8.42 -7.71
N PHE A 122 4.64 -8.92 -6.51
CA PHE A 122 5.56 -9.01 -5.37
C PHE A 122 5.74 -10.44 -4.84
N GLY A 123 4.95 -11.42 -5.32
CA GLY A 123 5.00 -12.80 -4.85
C GLY A 123 6.33 -13.53 -5.13
N LYS A 124 7.06 -13.15 -6.19
CA LYS A 124 8.34 -13.79 -6.53
C LYS A 124 9.51 -13.36 -5.63
N SER A 125 9.51 -12.15 -5.07
CA SER A 125 10.51 -11.76 -4.06
C SER A 125 10.22 -12.46 -2.71
N THR A 126 8.94 -12.72 -2.44
CA THR A 126 8.43 -13.35 -1.22
C THR A 126 8.86 -14.83 -1.06
N LEU A 127 8.94 -15.59 -2.16
CA LEU A 127 9.32 -17.01 -2.13
C LEU A 127 10.81 -17.25 -1.79
N LYS A 128 11.72 -16.37 -2.23
CA LYS A 128 13.16 -16.51 -1.96
C LYS A 128 13.52 -16.32 -0.49
N SER A 129 12.81 -15.45 0.23
CA SER A 129 13.03 -15.24 1.68
C SER A 129 12.56 -16.40 2.55
N VAL A 130 11.61 -17.21 2.09
CA VAL A 130 11.10 -18.38 2.83
C VAL A 130 11.99 -19.61 2.60
N GLU A 131 12.63 -19.71 1.44
CA GLU A 131 13.59 -20.79 1.15
C GLU A 131 14.97 -20.58 1.82
N SER A 132 15.34 -19.33 2.15
CA SER A 132 16.60 -19.04 2.88
C SER A 132 16.52 -19.22 4.40
N GLU A 133 15.33 -19.49 4.95
CA GLU A 133 15.10 -19.74 6.39
C GLU A 133 14.86 -21.25 6.69
N LYS A 134 15.11 -22.14 5.73
CA LYS A 134 15.14 -23.60 5.90
C LYS A 134 16.55 -24.16 5.73
#